data_AF-A0A1J3JEN8-F1
#
_entry.id   AF-A0A1J3JEN8-F1
#
_cell.length_a   1.000
_cell.length_b   1.000
_cell.length_c   1.000
_cell.angle_alpha   90.00
_cell.angle_beta   90.00
_cell.angle_gamma   90.00
#
_symmetry.space_group_name_H-M   'P 1'
#
loop_
_entity.id
_entity.type
_entity.pdbx_description
1 polymer ?
#
loop_
_entity_poly.entity_id
_entity_poly.type
_entity_poly.pdbx_seq_one_letter_code
_entity_poly.pdbx_strand_id
1 'polypeptide(L)' 'WQSFEHLGDTMLPLSTLVYNLATGEKRVLTSWKSYTDPSPGDFVVQISPQVPSQAFTMRGSTPYWRSGPWAKTRFTGI' A
#
# COMPACT_ATOMS: atom_id res chain seq x y z
N TRP A 1 13.04 -9.48 13.87
CA TRP A 1 11.60 -9.27 13.58
C TRP A 1 11.26 -7.84 13.91
N GLN A 2 10.69 -7.09 12.97
CA GLN A 2 10.28 -5.70 13.16
C GLN A 2 8.84 -5.55 12.65
N SER A 3 7.90 -5.18 13.53
CA SER A 3 6.48 -5.08 13.18
C SER A 3 6.20 -4.05 12.07
N PHE A 4 6.98 -2.97 11.99
CA PHE A 4 6.85 -1.95 10.95
C PHE A 4 7.23 -2.43 9.54
N GLU A 5 7.84 -3.60 9.41
CA GLU A 5 8.11 -4.22 8.10
C GLU A 5 6.94 -5.09 7.63
N HIS A 6 5.99 -5.40 8.51
CA HIS A 6 4.81 -6.23 8.25
C HIS A 6 3.54 -5.47 8.67
N LEU A 7 3.12 -4.52 7.84
CA LEU A 7 1.94 -3.70 8.11
C LEU A 7 0.65 -4.53 8.01
N GLY A 8 -0.29 -4.23 8.91
CA GLY A 8 -1.67 -4.71 8.85
C GLY A 8 -2.51 -3.79 7.98
N ASP A 9 -3.61 -3.28 8.54
CA ASP A 9 -4.52 -2.34 7.90
C ASP A 9 -4.16 -0.86 8.12
N THR A 10 -3.32 -0.59 9.13
CA THR A 10 -3.01 0.77 9.58
C THR A 10 -1.55 1.14 9.34
N MET A 11 -1.34 2.33 8.76
CA MET A 11 -0.02 2.95 8.62
C MET A 11 0.23 3.90 9.79
N LEU A 12 1.15 3.54 10.67
CA LEU A 12 1.57 4.40 11.79
C LEU A 12 2.65 5.40 11.34
N PRO A 13 2.83 6.53 12.04
CA PRO A 13 3.97 7.41 11.81
C PRO A 13 5.28 6.61 11.82
N LEU A 14 6.21 6.95 10.91
CA LEU A 14 7.50 6.26 10.71
C LEU A 14 7.43 4.87 10.05
N SER A 15 6.24 4.33 9.79
CA SER A 15 6.10 3.18 8.91
C SER A 15 6.23 3.58 7.43
N THR A 16 6.62 2.63 6.58
CA THR A 16 6.90 2.90 5.16
C THR A 16 6.19 1.91 4.25
N LEU A 17 5.46 2.44 3.27
CA LEU A 17 5.04 1.69 2.08
C LEU A 17 6.21 1.71 1.08
N VAL A 18 6.66 0.52 0.68
CA VAL A 18 7.89 0.37 -0.12
C VAL A 18 7.66 -0.67 -1.20
N TYR A 19 8.26 -0.43 -2.35
CA TYR A 19 8.45 -1.44 -3.38
C TYR A 19 9.95 -1.54 -3.69
N ASN A 20 10.56 -2.68 -3.40
CA ASN A 20 11.96 -2.93 -3.70
C ASN A 20 12.10 -3.44 -5.14
N LEU A 21 12.72 -2.63 -6.02
CA LEU A 21 12.91 -2.98 -7.43
C LEU A 21 13.88 -4.16 -7.64
N ALA A 22 14.85 -4.36 -6.74
CA ALA A 22 15.86 -5.40 -6.87
C ALA A 22 15.35 -6.77 -6.42
N THR A 23 14.58 -6.82 -5.33
CA THR A 23 14.07 -8.08 -4.75
C THR A 23 12.62 -8.38 -5.15
N GLY A 24 11.88 -7.39 -5.65
CA GLY A 24 10.43 -7.49 -5.88
C GLY A 24 9.60 -7.47 -4.60
N GLU A 25 10.23 -7.28 -3.45
CA GLU A 25 9.54 -7.25 -2.16
C GLU A 25 8.73 -5.96 -2.01
N LYS A 26 7.50 -6.10 -1.50
CA LYS A 26 6.59 -4.98 -1.28
C LYS A 26 6.10 -4.94 0.16
N ARG A 27 6.15 -3.75 0.76
CA ARG A 27 5.47 -3.43 2.03
C ARG A 27 4.15 -2.79 1.68
N VAL A 28 3.06 -3.47 2.07
CA VAL A 28 1.69 -3.13 1.70
C VAL A 28 0.81 -3.04 2.93
N LEU A 29 -0.29 -2.30 2.83
CA LEU A 29 -1.36 -2.33 3.84
C LEU A 29 -2.47 -3.24 3.33
N THR A 30 -3.00 -4.08 4.20
CA THR A 30 -4.08 -5.01 3.87
C THR A 30 -5.26 -4.72 4.79
N SER A 31 -6.43 -4.44 4.20
CA SER A 31 -7.64 -4.20 4.99
C SER A 31 -8.00 -5.42 5.83
N TRP A 32 -8.70 -5.21 6.93
CA TRP A 32 -9.41 -6.31 7.59
C TRP A 32 -10.54 -6.83 6.70
N LYS A 33 -10.90 -8.10 6.89
CA LYS A 33 -11.99 -8.75 6.16
C LYS A 33 -13.34 -8.14 6.53
N SER A 34 -13.52 -7.77 7.79
CA SER A 34 -14.66 -7.00 8.27
C SER A 34 -14.31 -6.24 9.54
N TYR A 35 -15.22 -5.39 10.02
CA TYR A 35 -15.03 -4.64 11.27
C TYR A 35 -14.77 -5.55 12.50
N THR A 36 -15.28 -6.78 12.50
CA THR A 36 -15.11 -7.74 13.60
C THR A 36 -14.10 -8.85 13.31
N ASP A 37 -13.57 -8.93 12.09
CA ASP A 37 -12.67 -10.00 11.66
C ASP A 37 -11.36 -9.39 11.13
N PRO A 38 -10.28 -9.42 11.93
CA PRO A 38 -8.98 -8.82 11.58
C PRO A 38 -8.18 -9.66 10.58
N SER A 39 -8.72 -10.77 10.08
CA SER A 39 -8.08 -11.52 9.00
C SER A 39 -7.93 -10.67 7.72
N PRO A 40 -6.96 -11.00 6.84
CA PRO A 40 -6.77 -10.29 5.57
C PRO A 40 -8.05 -10.19 4.74
N GLY A 41 -8.44 -8.97 4.38
CA GLY A 41 -9.57 -8.66 3.51
C GLY A 41 -9.17 -8.48 2.04
N ASP A 42 -10.10 -7.97 1.24
CA ASP A 42 -9.95 -7.90 -0.21
C ASP A 42 -9.11 -6.72 -0.70
N PHE A 43 -8.93 -5.68 0.13
CA PHE A 43 -8.27 -4.44 -0.27
C PHE A 43 -6.82 -4.39 0.16
N VAL A 44 -5.95 -4.02 -0.77
CA VAL A 44 -4.51 -3.86 -0.52
C VAL A 44 -4.04 -2.52 -1.06
N VAL A 45 -3.35 -1.73 -0.24
CA VAL A 45 -2.67 -0.51 -0.67
C VAL A 45 -1.20 -0.80 -0.90
N GLN A 46 -0.72 -0.48 -2.10
CA GLN A 46 0.66 -0.72 -2.52
C GLN A 46 1.21 0.43 -3.36
N ILE A 47 2.53 0.61 -3.36
CA ILE A 47 3.22 1.56 -4.24
C ILE A 47 3.64 0.84 -5.52
N SER A 48 3.38 1.46 -6.67
CA SER A 48 3.80 0.95 -7.97
C SER A 48 5.29 1.20 -8.22
N PRO A 49 5.99 0.30 -8.94
CA PRO A 49 7.37 0.51 -9.39
C PRO A 49 7.51 1.55 -10.50
N GLN A 50 6.39 2.08 -11.03
CA GLN A 50 6.41 3.11 -12.07
C GLN A 50 7.09 4.39 -11.56
N VAL A 51 7.72 5.14 -12.48
CA VAL A 51 8.32 6.45 -12.18
C VAL A 51 7.56 7.52 -12.98
N PRO A 52 6.93 8.51 -12.33
CA PRO A 52 6.89 8.74 -10.88
C PRO A 52 6.04 7.69 -10.16
N SER A 53 6.42 7.39 -8.91
CA SER A 53 5.74 6.41 -8.07
C SER A 53 4.31 6.84 -7.75
N GLN A 54 3.42 5.86 -7.61
CA GLN A 54 1.99 6.06 -7.37
C GLN A 54 1.52 5.01 -6.38
N ALA A 55 0.64 5.39 -5.45
CA ALA A 55 -0.11 4.44 -4.65
C ALA A 55 -1.35 3.94 -5.40
N PHE A 56 -1.62 2.65 -5.27
CA PHE A 56 -2.82 1.99 -5.75
C PHE A 56 -3.52 1.29 -4.61
N THR A 57 -4.84 1.41 -4.58
CA THR A 57 -5.69 0.50 -3.81
C THR A 57 -6.18 -0.56 -4.78
N MET A 58 -5.80 -1.81 -4.52
CA MET A 58 -6.23 -2.98 -5.27
C MET A 58 -7.38 -3.65 -4.54
N ARG A 59 -8.32 -4.24 -5.28
CA ARG A 59 -9.27 -5.22 -4.77
C ARG A 59 -8.94 -6.57 -5.43
N GLY A 60 -8.28 -7.46 -4.69
CA GLY A 60 -7.61 -8.63 -5.28
C GLY A 60 -6.60 -8.19 -6.34
N SER A 61 -6.78 -8.64 -7.59
CA SER A 61 -5.90 -8.30 -8.73
C SER A 61 -6.34 -7.07 -9.52
N THR A 62 -7.46 -6.44 -9.18
CA THR A 62 -8.03 -5.31 -9.95
C THR A 62 -7.73 -3.99 -9.27
N PRO A 63 -7.24 -2.96 -9.98
CA PRO A 63 -7.08 -1.62 -9.40
C PRO A 63 -8.46 -1.03 -9.10
N TYR A 64 -8.70 -0.69 -7.82
CA TYR A 64 -9.94 -0.06 -7.36
C TYR A 64 -9.81 1.46 -7.33
N TRP A 65 -8.66 1.97 -6.91
CA TRP A 65 -8.37 3.40 -6.87
C TRP A 65 -6.89 3.68 -7.12
N ARG A 66 -6.61 4.89 -7.60
CA ARG A 66 -5.27 5.36 -7.96
C ARG A 66 -5.03 6.76 -7.39
N SER A 67 -3.95 6.90 -6.62
CA SER A 67 -3.50 8.20 -6.08
C SER A 67 -2.89 9.13 -7.13
N GLY A 68 -2.55 8.60 -8.31
CA GLY A 68 -1.81 9.33 -9.34
C GLY A 68 -0.31 9.48 -9.00
N PRO A 69 0.49 10.01 -9.93
CA PRO A 69 1.92 10.18 -9.72
C PRO A 69 2.26 11.12 -8.56
N TRP A 70 3.38 10.83 -7.88
CA TRP A 70 4.00 11.72 -6.90
C TRP A 70 4.49 13.01 -7.57
N ALA A 71 3.87 14.14 -7.23
CA ALA A 71 4.20 15.47 -7.75
C ALA A 71 5.10 16.25 -6.78
N LYS A 72 6.11 15.59 -6.20
CA LYS A 72 7.11 16.14 -5.26
C LYS A 72 6.58 16.59 -3.89
N THR A 73 5.34 17.06 -3.80
CA THR A 73 4.72 17.52 -2.54
C THR A 73 3.51 16.67 -2.14
N ARG A 74 2.75 16.18 -3.12
CA ARG A 74 1.58 15.31 -2.93
C ARG A 74 1.42 14.34 -4.08
N PHE A 75 0.64 13.29 -3.87
CA PHE A 75 0.09 12.51 -4.97
C PHE A 75 -1.02 13.32 -5.65
N THR A 76 -1.14 13.21 -6.96
CA THR A 76 -1.97 14.11 -7.78
C THR A 76 -3.48 13.86 -7.69
N GLY A 77 -3.88 12.66 -7.30
CA GLY A 77 -5.25 12.21 -7.08
C GLY A 77 -5.64 12.12 -5.61
N ILE A 78 -4.89 12.79 -4.72
CA ILE A 78 -5.21 13.02 -3.30
C ILE A 78 -5.51 14.50 -3.07
#